data_AF-A0A453NRY8-F1
#
_entry.id   AF-A0A453NRY8-F1
#
_cell.length_a   1.000
_cell.length_b   1.000
_cell.length_c   1.000
_cell.angle_alpha   90.00
_cell.angle_beta   90.00
_cell.angle_gamma   90.00
#
_symmetry.space_group_name_H-M   'P 1'
#
loop_
_entity.id
_entity.type
_entity.pdbx_description
1 polymer ?
#
loop_
_entity_poly.entity_id
_entity_poly.type
_entity_poly.pdbx_seq_one_letter_code
_entity_poly.pdbx_strand_id
1 'polypeptide(L)'
;QENWDYIAETFTGHLLTYFITVTVSPLATDEKGDEAEEFFKSRTKASIARTVKQSIERVRIKAKWVMSTKGEADLGNVLKELAHKH
;
A
#
# COMPACT_ATOMS: atom_id res chain seq x y z
N GLN A 1 -3.84 0.01 -13.37
CA GLN A 1 -5.31 0.21 -13.20
C GLN A 1 -6.05 -0.18 -14.46
N GLU A 2 -5.62 0.28 -15.63
CA GLU A 2 -6.25 0.04 -16.96
C GLU A 2 -6.60 -1.45 -17.24
N ASN A 3 -5.71 -2.38 -16.91
CA ASN A 3 -5.91 -3.81 -17.20
C ASN A 3 -6.59 -4.60 -16.06
N TRP A 4 -7.12 -3.92 -15.04
CA TRP A 4 -7.63 -4.62 -13.86
C TRP A 4 -8.79 -5.54 -14.15
N ASP A 5 -9.75 -5.11 -14.99
CA ASP A 5 -10.95 -5.91 -15.25
C ASP A 5 -10.56 -7.24 -15.92
N TYR A 6 -9.65 -7.19 -16.90
CA TYR A 6 -9.05 -8.39 -17.51
C TYR A 6 -8.34 -9.29 -16.47
N ILE A 7 -7.52 -8.71 -15.59
CA ILE A 7 -6.82 -9.46 -14.53
C ILE A 7 -7.82 -10.11 -13.57
N ALA A 8 -8.87 -9.39 -13.17
CA ALA A 8 -9.87 -9.85 -12.21
C ALA A 8 -10.82 -10.91 -12.78
N GLU A 9 -10.94 -10.98 -14.11
CA GLU A 9 -11.63 -12.06 -14.83
C GLU A 9 -10.71 -13.27 -15.07
N THR A 10 -9.44 -13.03 -15.41
CA THR A 10 -8.48 -14.08 -15.77
C THR A 10 -7.98 -14.86 -14.55
N PHE A 11 -7.70 -14.16 -13.44
CA PHE A 11 -7.07 -14.76 -12.27
C PHE A 11 -8.05 -14.89 -11.11
N THR A 12 -7.88 -15.93 -10.30
CA THR A 12 -8.68 -16.17 -9.10
C THR A 12 -7.79 -16.60 -7.94
N GLY A 13 -8.37 -16.69 -6.73
CA GLY A 13 -7.69 -17.19 -5.54
C GLY A 13 -6.41 -16.41 -5.22
N HIS A 14 -5.34 -17.15 -4.94
CA HIS A 14 -4.08 -16.58 -4.43
C HIS A 14 -3.48 -15.52 -5.37
N LEU A 15 -3.41 -15.77 -6.68
CA LEU A 15 -2.78 -14.83 -7.63
C LEU A 15 -3.50 -13.48 -7.68
N LEU A 16 -4.83 -13.48 -7.69
CA LEU A 16 -5.60 -12.24 -7.67
C LEU A 16 -5.37 -11.45 -6.37
N THR A 17 -5.34 -12.14 -5.22
CA THR A 17 -5.01 -11.48 -3.94
C THR A 17 -3.56 -11.02 -3.85
N TYR A 18 -2.64 -11.73 -4.49
CA TYR A 18 -1.23 -11.38 -4.55
C TYR A 18 -1.02 -10.08 -5.32
N PHE A 19 -1.64 -9.93 -6.49
CA PHE A 19 -1.56 -8.69 -7.28
C PHE A 19 -2.01 -7.46 -6.48
N ILE A 20 -3.12 -7.56 -5.75
CA ILE A 20 -3.58 -6.48 -4.86
C ILE A 20 -2.52 -6.18 -3.81
N THR A 21 -1.99 -7.22 -3.16
CA THR A 21 -1.02 -7.06 -2.07
C THR A 21 0.23 -6.36 -2.56
N VAL A 22 0.84 -6.80 -3.67
CA VAL A 22 2.12 -6.26 -4.15
C VAL A 22 2.00 -4.91 -4.83
N THR A 23 0.80 -4.51 -5.28
CA THR A 23 0.59 -3.20 -5.92
C THR A 23 0.10 -2.15 -4.93
N VAL A 24 -0.80 -2.51 -4.01
CA VAL A 24 -1.42 -1.57 -3.07
C VAL A 24 -0.63 -1.45 -1.78
N SER A 25 -0.23 -2.57 -1.15
CA SER A 25 0.41 -2.53 0.17
C SER A 25 1.74 -1.75 0.23
N PRO A 26 2.53 -1.59 -0.85
CA PRO A 26 3.73 -0.75 -0.83
C PRO A 26 3.48 0.75 -0.75
N LEU A 27 2.28 1.23 -1.10
CA LEU A 27 1.95 2.66 -1.08
C LEU A 27 2.01 3.20 0.36
N ALA A 28 2.29 4.50 0.49
CA ALA A 28 2.63 5.10 1.78
C ALA A 28 2.19 6.58 1.90
N THR A 29 1.13 6.98 1.20
CA THR A 29 0.48 8.28 1.41
C THR A 29 -1.01 8.09 1.56
N ASP A 30 -1.67 9.03 2.23
CA ASP A 30 -3.12 8.97 2.42
C ASP A 30 -3.87 9.11 1.09
N GLU A 31 -3.42 9.99 0.18
CA GLU A 31 -4.04 10.16 -1.14
C GLU A 31 -4.01 8.86 -1.95
N LYS A 32 -2.94 8.08 -1.82
CA LYS A 32 -2.82 6.77 -2.47
C LYS A 32 -3.73 5.72 -1.84
N GLY A 33 -4.00 5.84 -0.55
CA GLY A 33 -5.03 5.05 0.12
C GLY A 33 -6.44 5.40 -0.40
N ASP A 34 -6.73 6.69 -0.59
CA ASP A 34 -8.02 7.17 -1.09
C ASP A 34 -8.25 6.74 -2.53
N GLU A 35 -7.21 6.88 -3.37
CA GLU A 35 -7.24 6.42 -4.76
C GLU A 35 -7.50 4.91 -4.85
N ALA A 36 -6.87 4.12 -3.99
CA ALA A 36 -7.10 2.67 -3.94
C ALA A 36 -8.52 2.34 -3.47
N GLU A 37 -9.03 3.03 -2.45
CA GLU A 37 -10.39 2.83 -1.94
C GLU A 37 -11.44 3.12 -3.01
N GLU A 38 -11.33 4.26 -3.69
CA GLU A 38 -12.27 4.62 -4.76
C GLU A 38 -12.14 3.66 -5.96
N PHE A 39 -10.92 3.25 -6.32
CA PHE A 39 -10.69 2.28 -7.39
C PHE A 39 -11.40 0.94 -7.14
N PHE A 40 -11.34 0.43 -5.90
CA PHE A 40 -11.91 -0.88 -5.54
C PHE A 40 -13.38 -0.84 -5.15
N LYS A 41 -13.99 0.34 -4.96
CA LYS A 41 -15.38 0.52 -4.52
C LYS A 41 -16.40 -0.23 -5.37
N SER A 42 -16.27 -0.18 -6.69
CA SER A 42 -17.13 -0.92 -7.64
C SER A 42 -16.53 -2.23 -8.14
N ARG A 43 -15.28 -2.53 -7.79
CA ARG A 43 -14.48 -3.64 -8.35
C ARG A 43 -14.17 -4.76 -7.34
N THR A 44 -14.61 -4.60 -6.09
CA THR A 44 -14.38 -5.58 -5.04
C THR A 44 -15.32 -6.77 -5.18
N LYS A 45 -14.74 -7.96 -5.36
CA LYS A 45 -15.45 -9.25 -5.25
C LYS A 45 -15.33 -9.79 -3.83
N ALA A 46 -16.30 -10.59 -3.37
CA ALA A 46 -16.29 -11.20 -2.03
C ALA A 46 -14.98 -11.95 -1.73
N SER A 47 -14.40 -12.62 -2.74
CA SER A 47 -13.14 -13.37 -2.62
C SER A 47 -11.89 -12.51 -2.34
N ILE A 48 -11.93 -11.21 -2.64
CA ILE A 48 -10.79 -10.30 -2.46
C ILE A 48 -11.04 -9.19 -1.44
N ALA A 49 -12.29 -9.04 -0.95
CA ALA A 49 -12.70 -7.94 -0.08
C ALA A 49 -11.79 -7.77 1.16
N ARG A 50 -11.42 -8.89 1.79
CA ARG A 50 -10.49 -8.87 2.92
C ARG A 50 -9.11 -8.33 2.52
N THR A 51 -8.56 -8.81 1.41
CA THR A 51 -7.23 -8.42 0.94
C THR A 51 -7.18 -6.95 0.53
N VAL A 52 -8.22 -6.45 -0.13
CA VAL A 52 -8.37 -5.02 -0.46
C VAL A 52 -8.33 -4.19 0.82
N LYS A 53 -9.20 -4.50 1.79
CA LYS A 53 -9.29 -3.75 3.05
C LYS A 53 -7.96 -3.76 3.83
N GLN A 54 -7.34 -4.93 3.95
CA GLN A 54 -6.04 -5.05 4.65
C GLN A 54 -4.92 -4.31 3.93
N SER A 55 -4.91 -4.31 2.59
CA SER A 55 -3.86 -3.62 1.83
C SER A 55 -4.00 -2.11 1.96
N ILE A 56 -5.23 -1.57 1.89
CA ILE A 56 -5.50 -0.14 2.11
C ILE A 56 -5.12 0.26 3.53
N GLU A 57 -5.47 -0.54 4.55
CA GLU A 57 -5.07 -0.24 5.93
C GLU A 57 -3.54 -0.18 6.10
N ARG A 58 -2.79 -1.07 5.43
CA ARG A 58 -1.32 -1.00 5.42
C ARG A 58 -0.80 0.30 4.81
N VAL A 59 -1.47 0.83 3.77
CA VAL A 59 -1.12 2.13 3.18
C VAL A 59 -1.27 3.24 4.22
N ARG A 60 -2.37 3.26 4.99
CA ARG A 60 -2.62 4.27 6.04
C ARG A 60 -1.61 4.19 7.18
N ILE A 61 -1.28 2.97 7.62
CA ILE A 61 -0.25 2.75 8.65
C ILE A 61 1.11 3.28 8.14
N LYS A 62 1.48 2.97 6.89
CA LYS A 62 2.72 3.46 6.29
C LYS A 62 2.74 4.97 6.14
N ALA A 63 1.63 5.58 5.72
CA ALA A 63 1.51 7.03 5.62
C ALA A 63 1.76 7.71 6.96
N LYS A 64 1.12 7.22 8.03
CA LYS A 64 1.35 7.69 9.41
C LYS A 64 2.81 7.53 9.83
N TRP A 65 3.42 6.38 9.53
CA TRP A 65 4.82 6.14 9.86
C TRP A 65 5.77 7.09 9.11
N VAL A 66 5.54 7.32 7.82
CA VAL A 66 6.31 8.29 7.01
C VAL A 66 6.14 9.71 7.55
N MET A 67 4.95 10.10 7.99
CA MET A 67 4.74 11.42 8.60
C MET A 67 5.45 11.54 9.95
N SER A 68 5.36 10.53 10.82
CA SER A 68 6.04 10.52 12.13
C SER A 68 7.55 10.64 11.97
N THR A 69 8.14 9.81 11.09
CA THR A 69 9.59 9.79 10.84
C THR A 69 10.11 11.06 10.16
N LYS A 70 9.28 11.77 9.37
CA LYS A 70 9.62 13.09 8.86
C LYS A 70 9.54 14.19 9.92
N GLY A 71 8.61 14.08 10.86
CA GLY A 71 8.47 15.00 11.99
C GLY A 71 9.57 14.82 13.04
N GLU A 72 10.12 13.61 13.16
CA GLU A 72 11.32 13.33 13.92
C GLU A 72 12.55 13.91 13.19
N ALA A 73 12.97 15.11 13.59
CA ALA A 73 14.11 15.85 13.04
C ALA A 73 15.46 15.11 13.10
N ASP A 74 15.49 13.92 13.70
CA ASP A 74 16.70 13.20 14.07
C ASP A 74 17.04 12.05 13.12
N LEU A 75 16.08 11.47 12.39
CA LEU A 75 16.36 10.25 11.62
C LEU A 75 17.42 10.47 10.53
N GLY A 76 17.35 11.60 9.83
CA GLY A 76 18.34 11.96 8.80
C GLY A 76 19.74 12.23 9.38
N ASN A 77 19.82 12.75 10.61
CA ASN A 77 21.09 13.02 11.28
C ASN A 77 21.68 11.74 11.87
N VAL A 78 20.87 10.91 12.53
CA VAL A 78 21.25 9.58 13.01
C VAL A 78 21.78 8.70 11.88
N LEU A 79 21.12 8.70 10.72
CA LEU A 79 21.59 7.97 9.54
C LEU A 79 22.96 8.49 9.04
N LYS A 80 23.17 9.81 9.03
CA LYS A 80 24.46 10.40 8.68
C LYS A 80 25.54 10.00 9.68
N GLU A 81 25.28 10.08 10.98
CA GLU A 81 26.24 9.70 12.02
C GLU A 81 26.63 8.22 11.96
N LEU A 82 25.66 7.33 11.73
CA LEU A 82 25.91 5.90 11.56
C LEU A 82 26.74 5.60 10.30
N ALA A 83 26.47 6.30 9.20
CA ALA A 83 27.22 6.14 7.95
C ALA A 83 28.69 6.60 8.06
N HIS A 84 29.01 7.54 8.98
CA HIS A 84 30.38 7.99 9.22
C HIS A 84 31.14 7.15 10.27
N LYS A 85 30.46 6.19 10.95
CA LYS A 85 31.08 5.29 11.94
C LYS A 85 31.59 3.97 11.35
N HIS A 86 31.46 3.78 10.03
CA HIS A 86 32.00 2.67 9.25
C HIS A 86 32.91 3.19 8.13
#